data_AF-A1VJ66-F1
#
_entry.id   AF-A1VJ66-F1
#
_cell.length_a   1.000
_cell.length_b   1.000
_cell.length_c   1.000
_cell.angle_alpha   90.00
_cell.angle_beta   90.00
_cell.angle_gamma   90.00
#
_symmetry.space_group_name_H-M   'P 1'
#
loop_
_entity.id
_entity.type
_entity.pdbx_description
1 polymer ?
#
loop_
_entity_poly.entity_id
_entity_poly.type
_entity_poly.pdbx_seq_one_letter_code
_entity_poly.pdbx_strand_id
1 'polypeptide(L)'
;MQTLSNEISFLDSNLQHRILQLASWPPLSELLLDTAPQVTRICALLARKPSVGMLIPAMLDMPPQTTYPLLRKLYDKGHICALGGTATAEPTARPRAEPAKTPELPAATSSFLGKVWQRLTSRK
;
A
#
# COMPACT_ATOMS: atom_id res chain seq x y z
N MET A 1 23.34 -22.72 4.27
CA MET A 1 22.43 -21.57 4.54
C MET A 1 22.41 -20.64 3.33
N GLN A 2 21.68 -20.96 2.25
CA GLN A 2 21.71 -20.16 0.99
C GLN A 2 20.33 -19.96 0.32
N THR A 3 19.23 -20.41 0.92
CA THR A 3 17.90 -20.35 0.27
C THR A 3 17.13 -19.05 0.50
N LEU A 4 17.51 -18.22 1.48
CA LEU A 4 16.76 -17.00 1.81
C LEU A 4 17.03 -15.83 0.85
N SER A 5 18.22 -15.74 0.26
CA SER A 5 18.59 -14.62 -0.62
C SER A 5 17.87 -14.66 -1.99
N ASN A 6 17.44 -15.85 -2.43
CA ASN A 6 16.86 -16.01 -3.76
C ASN A 6 15.37 -15.61 -3.79
N GLU A 7 14.62 -15.90 -2.72
CA GLU A 7 13.21 -15.51 -2.59
C GLU A 7 13.03 -13.99 -2.44
N ILE A 8 13.97 -13.32 -1.76
CA ILE A 8 13.93 -11.87 -1.57
C ILE A 8 14.05 -11.15 -2.92
N SER A 9 14.91 -11.63 -3.81
CA SER A 9 15.13 -11.06 -5.15
C SER A 9 13.90 -11.20 -6.06
N PHE A 10 13.18 -12.32 -5.95
CA PHE A 10 11.99 -12.59 -6.77
C PHE A 10 10.82 -11.69 -6.38
N LEU A 11 10.63 -11.48 -5.08
CA LEU A 11 9.60 -10.60 -4.54
C LEU A 11 9.86 -9.13 -4.85
N ASP A 12 11.13 -8.73 -4.85
CA ASP A 12 11.56 -7.40 -5.28
C ASP A 12 11.22 -7.17 -6.77
N SER A 13 11.55 -8.16 -7.61
CA SER A 13 11.21 -8.14 -9.04
C SER A 13 9.71 -8.02 -9.28
N ASN A 14 8.86 -8.65 -8.47
CA ASN A 14 7.41 -8.54 -8.63
C ASN A 14 6.87 -7.14 -8.29
N LEU A 15 7.41 -6.50 -7.23
CA LEU A 15 7.02 -5.14 -6.84
C LEU A 15 7.54 -4.08 -7.83
N GLN A 16 8.72 -4.29 -8.40
CA GLN A 16 9.32 -3.39 -9.38
C GLN A 16 8.45 -3.18 -10.63
N HIS A 17 7.81 -4.25 -11.13
CA HIS A 17 6.97 -4.19 -12.33
C HIS A 17 5.51 -3.83 -12.05
N ARG A 18 5.14 -3.59 -10.78
CA ARG A 18 3.78 -3.25 -10.38
C ARG A 18 3.62 -1.76 -10.11
N ILE A 19 2.41 -1.28 -10.33
CA ILE A 19 2.02 0.07 -9.95
C ILE A 19 1.77 0.06 -8.44
N LEU A 20 2.55 0.84 -7.70
CA LEU A 20 2.42 0.98 -6.26
C LEU A 20 1.59 2.23 -5.95
N GLN A 21 0.76 2.13 -4.92
CA GLN A 21 -0.02 3.23 -4.36
C GLN A 21 0.11 3.25 -2.84
N LEU A 22 0.09 4.44 -2.25
CA LEU A 22 0.04 4.57 -0.80
C LEU A 22 -1.34 4.17 -0.28
N ALA A 23 -1.38 3.23 0.66
CA ALA A 23 -2.58 2.84 1.39
C ALA A 23 -2.69 3.60 2.72
N SER A 24 -1.58 3.70 3.46
CA SER A 24 -1.52 4.41 4.74
C SER A 24 -0.13 5.02 4.97
N TRP A 25 -0.08 6.08 5.78
CA TRP A 25 1.18 6.67 6.20
C TRP A 25 1.78 5.90 7.37
N PRO A 26 3.08 5.56 7.34
CA PRO A 26 3.74 4.91 8.46
C PRO A 26 3.90 5.87 9.65
N PRO A 27 3.86 5.36 10.90
CA PRO A 27 4.19 6.17 12.07
C PRO A 27 5.66 6.60 12.01
N LEU A 28 5.89 7.89 11.79
CA LEU A 28 7.24 8.47 11.67
C LEU A 28 8.07 8.33 12.95
N SER A 29 7.42 8.17 14.10
CA SER A 29 8.05 7.99 15.41
C SER A 29 8.80 6.66 15.54
N GLU A 30 8.42 5.63 14.76
CA GLU A 30 9.03 4.30 14.80
C GLU A 30 10.15 4.12 13.75
N LEU A 31 10.36 5.11 12.90
CA LEU A 31 11.36 5.07 11.84
C LEU A 31 12.70 5.60 12.37
N LEU A 32 13.79 4.88 12.10
CA LEU A 32 15.14 5.34 12.40
C LEU A 32 15.38 6.71 11.74
N LEU A 33 16.00 7.63 12.48
CA LEU A 33 16.15 9.04 12.11
C LEU A 33 16.73 9.22 10.69
N ASP A 34 17.65 8.35 10.27
CA ASP A 34 18.29 8.40 8.94
C ASP A 34 17.40 7.88 7.80
N THR A 35 16.46 6.98 8.10
CA THR A 35 15.56 6.37 7.10
C THR A 35 14.21 7.07 6.98
N ALA A 36 13.80 7.77 8.03
CA ALA A 36 12.59 8.58 8.07
C ALA A 36 12.43 9.53 6.86
N PRO A 37 13.45 10.31 6.43
CA PRO A 37 13.30 11.21 5.30
C PRO A 37 13.08 10.46 3.97
N GLN A 38 13.76 9.33 3.76
CA GLN A 38 13.62 8.52 2.55
C GLN A 38 12.23 7.89 2.46
N VAL A 39 11.77 7.30 3.56
CA VAL A 39 10.42 6.71 3.66
C VAL A 39 9.35 7.78 3.45
N THR A 40 9.50 8.95 4.06
CA THR A 40 8.56 10.06 3.89
C THR A 40 8.47 10.50 2.43
N ARG A 41 9.61 10.58 1.72
CA ARG A 41 9.64 10.93 0.29
C ARG A 41 8.93 9.88 -0.57
N ILE A 42 9.18 8.59 -0.30
CA ILE A 42 8.51 7.49 -1.00
C ILE A 42 6.98 7.58 -0.77
N CYS A 43 6.55 7.70 0.49
CA CYS A 43 5.13 7.82 0.81
C CYS A 43 4.51 9.08 0.19
N ALA A 44 5.19 10.22 0.24
CA ALA A 44 4.72 11.47 -0.36
C ALA A 44 4.58 11.36 -1.88
N LEU A 45 5.52 10.70 -2.57
CA LEU A 45 5.43 10.45 -4.00
C LEU A 45 4.20 9.61 -4.33
N LEU A 46 4.02 8.50 -3.61
CA LEU A 46 2.91 7.56 -3.82
C LEU A 46 1.54 8.12 -3.38
N ALA A 47 1.52 9.05 -2.43
CA ALA A 47 0.32 9.80 -2.05
C ALA A 47 -0.15 10.75 -3.17
N ARG A 48 0.79 11.32 -3.92
CA ARG A 48 0.49 12.22 -5.03
C ARG A 48 0.12 11.47 -6.29
N LYS A 49 0.84 10.41 -6.63
CA LYS A 49 0.58 9.63 -7.85
C LYS A 49 0.98 8.15 -7.68
N PRO A 50 0.09 7.20 -8.05
CA PRO A 50 0.51 5.81 -8.17
C PRO A 50 1.61 5.69 -9.21
N SER A 51 2.66 4.94 -8.89
CA SER A 51 3.90 4.89 -9.68
C SER A 51 4.45 3.48 -9.77
N VAL A 52 5.06 3.13 -10.90
CA VAL A 52 5.68 1.82 -11.12
C VAL A 52 6.90 1.68 -10.21
N GLY A 53 7.00 0.56 -9.48
CA GLY A 53 8.03 0.32 -8.48
C GLY A 53 9.45 0.60 -8.98
N MET A 54 9.79 0.19 -10.21
CA MET A 54 11.11 0.38 -10.79
C MET A 54 11.46 1.84 -11.11
N LEU A 55 10.46 2.71 -11.26
CA LEU A 55 10.67 4.14 -11.56
C LEU A 55 10.87 4.97 -10.30
N ILE A 56 10.46 4.47 -9.14
CA ILE A 56 10.54 5.20 -7.86
C ILE A 56 11.97 5.64 -7.52
N PRO A 57 13.03 4.81 -7.67
CA PRO A 57 14.40 5.24 -7.41
C PRO A 57 14.82 6.43 -8.28
N ALA A 58 14.48 6.37 -9.58
CA ALA A 58 14.79 7.44 -10.53
C ALA A 58 13.98 8.72 -10.27
N MET A 59 12.73 8.60 -9.82
CA MET A 59 11.89 9.75 -9.49
C MET A 59 12.30 10.46 -8.20
N LEU A 60 13.00 9.77 -7.31
CA LEU A 60 13.44 10.28 -6.01
C LEU A 60 14.94 10.61 -5.98
N ASP A 61 15.66 10.42 -7.10
CA ASP A 61 17.11 10.53 -7.20
C ASP A 61 17.83 9.73 -6.09
N MET A 62 17.35 8.51 -5.83
CA MET A 62 17.88 7.61 -4.79
C MET A 62 18.42 6.31 -5.39
N PRO A 63 19.44 5.71 -4.75
CA PRO A 63 19.97 4.43 -5.22
C PRO A 63 18.90 3.32 -5.11
N PRO A 64 18.79 2.44 -6.12
CA PRO A 64 17.84 1.33 -6.09
C PRO A 64 18.10 0.37 -4.92
N GLN A 65 19.38 0.23 -4.51
CA GLN A 65 19.79 -0.64 -3.41
C GLN A 65 19.22 -0.21 -2.06
N THR A 66 18.88 1.06 -1.87
CA THR A 66 18.24 1.55 -0.64
C THR A 66 16.72 1.65 -0.79
N THR A 67 16.26 2.02 -1.99
CA THR A 67 14.84 2.28 -2.26
C THR A 67 14.01 1.00 -2.26
N TYR A 68 14.49 -0.07 -2.91
CA TYR A 68 13.73 -1.30 -3.03
C TYR A 68 13.51 -2.03 -1.69
N PRO A 69 14.52 -2.17 -0.81
CA PRO A 69 14.29 -2.71 0.53
C PRO A 69 13.28 -1.90 1.36
N LEU A 70 13.24 -0.57 1.18
CA LEU A 70 12.26 0.28 1.86
C LEU A 70 10.85 0.07 1.31
N LEU A 71 10.69 0.03 -0.01
CA LEU A 71 9.42 -0.30 -0.66
C LEU A 71 8.89 -1.65 -0.21
N ARG A 72 9.77 -2.65 -0.11
CA ARG A 72 9.44 -3.98 0.39
C ARG A 72 8.94 -3.94 1.83
N LYS A 73 9.68 -3.28 2.73
CA LYS A 73 9.26 -3.12 4.15
C LYS A 73 7.91 -2.42 4.27
N LEU A 74 7.67 -1.39 3.46
CA LEU A 74 6.41 -0.64 3.46
C LEU A 74 5.25 -1.46 2.90
N TYR A 75 5.50 -2.30 1.89
CA TYR A 75 4.52 -3.24 1.37
C TYR A 75 4.17 -4.33 2.39
N ASP A 76 5.19 -4.94 3.03
CA ASP A 76 5.00 -5.97 4.04
C ASP A 76 4.24 -5.46 5.29
N LYS A 77 4.43 -4.17 5.62
CA LYS A 77 3.68 -3.48 6.69
C LYS A 77 2.28 -3.00 6.26
N GLY A 78 1.89 -3.18 5.00
CA GLY A 78 0.58 -2.75 4.49
C GLY A 78 0.43 -1.23 4.30
N HIS A 79 1.54 -0.48 4.26
CA HIS A 79 1.51 0.96 3.96
C HIS A 79 1.40 1.24 2.46
N ILE A 80 1.85 0.31 1.62
CA ILE A 80 1.79 0.39 0.16
C ILE A 80 1.02 -0.80 -0.38
N CYS A 81 0.18 -0.57 -1.39
CA CYS A 81 -0.53 -1.60 -2.13
C CYS A 81 -0.12 -1.61 -3.59
N ALA A 82 -0.12 -2.79 -4.22
CA ALA A 82 0.12 -2.93 -5.64
C ALA A 82 -1.22 -2.96 -6.40
N LEU A 83 -1.42 -2.02 -7.32
CA LEU A 83 -2.55 -2.01 -8.24
C LEU A 83 -2.40 -3.11 -9.28
N GLY A 84 -3.47 -3.88 -9.50
CA GLY A 84 -3.54 -4.90 -10.57
C GLY A 84 -2.96 -6.27 -10.20
N GLY A 85 -2.51 -6.47 -8.96
CA GLY A 85 -2.26 -7.80 -8.40
C GLY A 85 -3.48 -8.29 -7.65
N THR A 86 -3.87 -9.56 -7.84
CA THR A 86 -4.94 -10.24 -7.09
C THR A 86 -4.59 -10.35 -5.61
N ALA A 87 -4.65 -9.25 -4.87
CA ALA A 87 -4.61 -9.23 -3.42
C ALA A 87 -6.06 -9.03 -2.96
N THR A 88 -6.75 -10.16 -2.79
CA THR A 88 -7.91 -10.27 -1.92
C THR A 88 -7.47 -9.80 -0.53
N ALA A 89 -7.72 -8.53 -0.23
CA ALA A 89 -7.71 -8.04 1.14
C ALA A 89 -9.00 -8.56 1.78
N GLU A 90 -8.95 -9.80 2.28
CA GLU A 90 -9.92 -10.30 3.24
C GLU A 90 -9.66 -9.54 4.56
N PRO A 91 -10.64 -8.78 5.08
CA PRO A 91 -10.49 -8.13 6.36
C PRO A 91 -10.65 -9.19 7.45
N THR A 92 -9.53 -9.62 8.03
CA THR A 92 -9.45 -10.45 9.24
C THR A 92 -10.43 -9.93 10.30
N ALA A 93 -11.55 -10.63 10.40
CA ALA A 93 -12.54 -10.47 11.44
C ALA A 93 -12.11 -11.25 12.68
N ARG A 94 -12.16 -10.63 13.87
CA ARG A 94 -12.23 -11.31 15.18
C ARG A 94 -12.48 -10.29 16.31
N PRO A 95 -13.06 -10.68 17.46
CA PRO A 95 -14.43 -11.21 17.61
C PRO A 95 -15.15 -10.59 18.84
N ARG A 96 -16.46 -10.30 18.81
CA ARG A 96 -17.26 -10.32 20.05
C ARG A 96 -18.79 -10.30 19.86
N ALA A 97 -19.40 -11.35 20.42
CA ALA A 97 -20.72 -11.45 21.05
C ALA A 97 -21.99 -11.11 20.24
N GLU A 98 -22.65 -12.20 19.82
CA GLU A 98 -24.10 -12.39 19.79
C GLU A 98 -24.85 -11.75 20.99
N PRO A 99 -26.12 -11.29 20.83
CA PRO A 99 -27.23 -12.21 20.53
C PRO A 99 -28.27 -11.77 19.48
N ALA A 100 -28.72 -12.76 18.72
CA ALA A 100 -30.10 -13.05 18.35
C ALA A 100 -30.91 -12.02 17.51
N LYS A 101 -30.89 -12.19 16.18
CA LYS A 101 -32.03 -12.72 15.39
C LYS A 101 -31.66 -12.84 13.90
N THR A 102 -31.80 -14.05 13.39
CA THR A 102 -31.73 -14.53 11.99
C THR A 102 -32.91 -14.02 11.12
N PRO A 103 -32.97 -14.31 9.81
CA PRO A 103 -32.02 -14.00 8.71
C PRO A 103 -32.78 -13.39 7.47
N GLU A 104 -32.21 -12.53 6.63
CA GLU A 104 -31.52 -12.86 5.36
C GLU A 104 -31.06 -11.56 4.67
N LEU A 105 -29.97 -11.66 3.91
CA LEU A 105 -28.97 -10.61 3.73
C LEU A 105 -29.28 -9.45 2.75
N PRO A 106 -28.58 -8.31 2.97
CA PRO A 106 -28.50 -7.14 2.11
C PRO A 106 -27.27 -7.18 1.18
N ALA A 107 -27.34 -6.50 0.04
CA ALA A 107 -26.14 -6.11 -0.72
C ALA A 107 -26.32 -4.69 -1.28
N ALA A 108 -26.38 -3.72 -0.37
CA ALA A 108 -26.32 -2.30 -0.70
C ALA A 108 -25.36 -1.58 0.25
N THR A 109 -24.06 -1.62 -0.04
CA THR A 109 -23.08 -0.72 0.60
C THR A 109 -21.98 -0.31 -0.37
N SER A 110 -22.40 0.30 -1.49
CA SER A 110 -21.52 1.07 -2.39
C SER A 110 -22.09 2.48 -2.55
N SER A 111 -22.07 3.30 -1.49
CA SER A 111 -22.71 4.63 -1.58
C SER A 111 -22.01 5.78 -0.86
N PHE A 112 -20.86 5.57 -0.20
CA PHE A 112 -20.20 6.65 0.53
C PHE A 112 -18.98 7.24 -0.19
N LEU A 113 -18.26 6.47 -1.01
CA LEU A 113 -17.16 7.00 -1.82
C LEU A 113 -17.67 7.69 -3.10
N GLY A 114 -18.73 7.20 -3.74
CA GLY A 114 -19.29 7.82 -4.95
C GLY A 114 -19.85 9.23 -4.74
N LYS A 115 -20.44 9.50 -3.57
CA LYS A 115 -21.06 10.80 -3.25
C LYS A 115 -20.05 11.92 -3.02
N VAL A 116 -18.84 11.58 -2.58
CA VAL A 116 -17.77 12.57 -2.36
C VAL A 116 -17.09 12.91 -3.68
N TRP A 117 -16.87 11.93 -4.57
CA TRP A 117 -16.29 12.16 -5.89
C TRP A 117 -17.21 12.98 -6.82
N GLN A 118 -18.53 12.75 -6.78
CA GLN A 118 -19.48 13.56 -7.56
C GLN A 118 -19.51 15.05 -7.16
N ARG A 119 -19.20 15.38 -5.90
CA ARG A 119 -19.13 16.77 -5.44
C ARG A 119 -17.88 17.51 -5.90
N LEU A 120 -16.82 16.81 -6.28
CA LEU A 120 -15.56 17.42 -6.71
C LEU A 120 -15.45 17.57 -8.24
N THR A 121 -16.09 16.68 -9.01
CA THR A 121 -16.11 16.78 -10.48
C THR A 121 -17.23 17.67 -11.01
N SER A 122 -18.24 17.99 -10.19
CA SER A 122 -19.29 18.95 -10.51
C SER A 122 -18.97 20.34 -9.94
N ARG A 123 -17.93 20.99 -10.46
CA ARG A 123 -17.85 22.45 -10.47
C ARG A 123 -17.41 22.89 -11.86
N LYS A 124 -18.40 23.45 -12.57
CA LYS A 124 -18.26 24.26 -13.78
C LYS A 124 -17.79 25.66 -13.39
#